data_AF-A0A2H0RMA4-F1
#
_entry.id   AF-A0A2H0RMA4-F1
#
_cell.length_a   1.000
_cell.length_b   1.000
_cell.length_c   1.000
_cell.angle_alpha   90.00
_cell.angle_beta   90.00
_cell.angle_gamma   90.00
#
_symmetry.space_group_name_H-M   'P 1'
#
loop_
_entity.id
_entity.type
_entity.pdbx_description
1 polymer ?
#
loop_
_entity_poly.entity_id
_entity_poly.type
_entity_poly.pdbx_seq_one_letter_code
_entity_poly.pdbx_strand_id
1 'polypeptide(L)'
;MKGRTRLGIILVGLAIIVGIGWQWTRDSNSISFNTYPGLVNSESLDIPEDVRAQWEVQLNTGVAILETEPDNLGVLQSLAVIQESLGEYAIARRYIERYMEINAMNPASWTILGDIALRMEDYKTAEAAFVKALSLVPNEQGYFKLEALWRAQFPDRYADIETMYQEAIQLDRQRPSYMTRLARWYAEQERWQEAVDHMAIVAQLQPDETGVATELAEYKSHLK
;
A
#
# COMPACT_ATOMS: atom_id res chain seq x y z
N MET A 1 33.96 -35.34 -5.51
CA MET A 1 34.01 -33.86 -5.40
C MET A 1 32.61 -33.35 -5.74
N LYS A 2 31.76 -33.01 -4.76
CA LYS A 2 31.57 -31.65 -4.18
C LYS A 2 31.39 -30.59 -5.28
N GLY A 3 30.28 -29.85 -5.38
CA GLY A 3 29.13 -29.71 -4.49
C GLY A 3 27.95 -29.01 -5.18
N ARG A 4 26.76 -29.26 -4.61
CA ARG A 4 25.45 -28.70 -4.97
C ARG A 4 25.30 -27.23 -4.53
N THR A 5 24.33 -26.57 -5.19
CA THR A 5 23.44 -25.46 -4.73
C THR A 5 24.03 -24.07 -4.48
N ARG A 6 23.42 -23.05 -5.12
CA ARG A 6 22.63 -21.99 -4.44
C ARG A 6 21.49 -21.47 -5.36
N LEU A 7 20.27 -21.96 -5.12
CA LEU A 7 19.03 -21.22 -5.38
C LEU A 7 19.00 -20.10 -4.33
N GLY A 8 19.02 -18.83 -4.76
CA GLY A 8 18.85 -17.67 -3.88
C GLY A 8 17.38 -17.44 -3.58
N ILE A 9 16.82 -18.26 -2.70
CA ILE A 9 15.55 -18.01 -2.02
C ILE A 9 15.80 -16.91 -0.98
N ILE A 10 15.11 -15.77 -1.07
CA ILE A 10 14.89 -14.90 0.10
C ILE A 10 13.47 -15.19 0.61
N LEU A 11 13.40 -16.27 1.38
CA LEU A 11 12.36 -16.54 2.37
C LEU A 11 13.07 -16.66 3.71
N VAL A 12 13.32 -15.54 4.38
CA VAL A 12 13.51 -15.43 5.84
C VAL A 12 13.19 -13.95 6.17
N GLY A 13 12.26 -13.59 7.07
CA GLY A 13 11.82 -14.30 8.26
C GLY A 13 10.30 -14.40 8.46
N LEU A 14 9.92 -15.56 8.97
CA LEU A 14 8.65 -15.89 9.60
C LEU A 14 8.70 -15.53 11.10
N ALA A 15 7.51 -15.26 11.66
CA ALA A 15 7.15 -15.06 13.07
C ALA A 15 7.58 -13.70 13.64
N ILE A 16 6.68 -12.77 13.96
CA ILE A 16 5.51 -12.91 14.86
C ILE A 16 4.34 -12.05 14.35
N ILE A 17 3.25 -12.68 13.89
CA ILE A 17 1.90 -12.16 14.17
C ILE A 17 1.26 -13.16 15.13
N VAL A 18 1.83 -13.25 16.33
CA VAL A 18 1.17 -13.83 17.49
C VAL A 18 0.72 -12.62 18.30
N GLY A 19 -0.56 -12.29 18.18
CA GLY A 19 -1.14 -11.13 18.84
C GLY A 19 -2.34 -10.48 18.15
N ILE A 20 -3.00 -11.13 17.16
CA ILE A 20 -4.42 -10.84 16.94
C ILE A 20 -5.12 -11.45 18.16
N GLY A 21 -5.25 -10.65 19.21
CA GLY A 21 -5.96 -11.03 20.42
C GLY A 21 -7.43 -11.25 20.08
N TRP A 22 -7.76 -12.49 19.76
CA TRP A 22 -9.12 -12.99 19.74
C TRP A 22 -9.71 -12.83 21.14
N GLN A 23 -10.65 -11.91 21.30
CA GLN A 23 -11.55 -11.94 22.44
C GLN A 23 -12.95 -11.50 22.01
N TRP A 24 -13.79 -12.50 21.80
CA TRP A 24 -15.24 -12.37 21.88
C TRP A 24 -15.61 -11.98 23.32
N THR A 25 -16.21 -10.81 23.49
CA THR A 25 -17.28 -10.63 24.48
C THR A 25 -18.43 -9.90 23.80
N ARG A 26 -19.45 -10.69 23.47
CA ARG A 26 -20.80 -10.21 23.18
C ARG A 26 -21.36 -9.68 24.50
N ASP A 27 -21.18 -8.39 24.75
CA ASP A 27 -21.94 -7.67 25.77
C ASP A 27 -22.27 -6.26 25.28
N SER A 28 -23.57 -6.03 25.10
CA SER A 28 -24.19 -4.73 24.92
C SER A 28 -24.09 -3.95 26.22
N ASN A 29 -23.16 -2.99 26.32
CA ASN A 29 -23.34 -1.69 26.96
C ASN A 29 -22.04 -0.88 26.92
N SER A 30 -22.20 0.40 26.58
CA SER A 30 -21.20 1.45 26.40
C SER A 30 -20.01 1.45 27.38
N ILE A 31 -18.87 0.93 26.94
CA ILE A 31 -17.53 1.40 27.33
C ILE A 31 -16.71 1.39 26.04
N SER A 32 -16.33 2.57 25.53
CA SER A 32 -15.50 2.68 24.32
C SER A 32 -14.09 2.18 24.66
N PHE A 33 -13.85 0.88 24.52
CA PHE A 33 -12.49 0.38 24.45
C PHE A 33 -11.86 0.98 23.20
N ASN A 34 -10.73 1.66 23.38
CA ASN A 34 -9.87 1.99 22.27
C ASN A 34 -9.47 0.65 21.61
N THR A 35 -10.10 0.32 20.48
CA THR A 35 -9.91 -0.96 19.78
C THR A 35 -8.45 -1.11 19.30
N TYR A 36 -7.77 0.01 19.07
CA TYR A 36 -6.37 0.06 18.64
C TYR A 36 -5.58 1.10 19.45
N PRO A 37 -5.17 0.76 20.69
CA PRO A 37 -4.49 1.69 21.58
C PRO A 37 -3.24 2.32 20.96
N GLY A 38 -3.13 3.64 21.04
CA GLY A 38 -1.99 4.40 20.53
C GLY A 38 -2.02 4.70 19.03
N LEU A 39 -3.07 4.29 18.32
CA LEU A 39 -3.30 4.64 16.92
C LEU A 39 -4.38 5.73 16.77
N VAL A 40 -4.36 6.39 15.63
CA VAL A 40 -5.45 7.30 15.23
C VAL A 40 -6.67 6.45 14.88
N ASN A 41 -7.72 6.52 15.70
CA ASN A 41 -8.95 5.76 15.46
C ASN A 41 -9.93 6.47 14.55
N SER A 42 -9.96 7.81 14.62
CA SER A 42 -10.75 8.63 13.73
C SER A 42 -10.16 10.02 13.52
N GLU A 43 -10.54 10.65 12.42
CA GLU A 43 -10.16 12.01 12.05
C GLU A 43 -11.40 12.79 11.59
N SER A 44 -11.55 14.02 12.07
CA SER A 44 -12.64 14.90 11.62
C SER A 44 -12.28 15.52 10.28
N LEU A 45 -12.81 14.96 9.20
CA LEU A 45 -12.63 15.47 7.84
C LEU A 45 -13.69 16.51 7.47
N ASP A 46 -13.29 17.55 6.76
CA ASP A 46 -14.18 18.56 6.18
C ASP A 46 -14.86 18.01 4.92
N ILE A 47 -15.90 17.21 5.14
CA ILE A 47 -16.67 16.53 4.09
C ILE A 47 -17.93 17.35 3.81
N PRO A 48 -18.20 17.73 2.53
CA PRO A 48 -19.44 18.40 2.16
C PRO A 48 -20.68 17.64 2.68
N GLU A 49 -21.66 18.37 3.22
CA GLU A 49 -22.82 17.78 3.89
C GLU A 49 -23.62 16.84 2.98
N ASP A 50 -23.74 17.18 1.70
CA ASP A 50 -24.42 16.36 0.70
C ASP A 50 -23.69 15.04 0.42
N VAL A 51 -22.35 15.07 0.40
CA VAL A 51 -21.51 13.87 0.26
C VAL A 51 -21.61 13.00 1.51
N ARG A 52 -21.52 13.62 2.70
CA ARG A 52 -21.69 12.92 3.98
C ARG A 52 -23.04 12.23 4.06
N ALA A 53 -24.12 12.92 3.71
CA ALA A 53 -25.47 12.37 3.73
C ALA A 53 -25.61 11.16 2.77
N GLN A 54 -25.00 11.22 1.58
CA GLN A 54 -25.00 10.09 0.65
C GLN A 54 -24.25 8.88 1.23
N TRP A 55 -23.10 9.10 1.87
CA TRP A 55 -22.34 8.03 2.51
C TRP A 55 -23.04 7.44 3.72
N GLU A 56 -23.72 8.23 4.54
CA GLU A 56 -24.52 7.75 5.66
C GLU A 56 -25.69 6.85 5.20
N VAL A 57 -26.35 7.19 4.09
CA VAL A 57 -27.38 6.33 3.48
C VAL A 57 -26.77 4.98 3.04
N GLN A 58 -25.60 5.02 2.41
CA GLN A 58 -24.89 3.80 1.98
C GLN A 58 -24.43 2.96 3.17
N LEU A 59 -23.95 3.58 4.25
CA LEU A 59 -23.59 2.90 5.50
C LEU A 59 -24.80 2.18 6.09
N ASN A 60 -25.91 2.88 6.27
CA ASN A 60 -27.11 2.30 6.87
C ASN A 60 -27.64 1.13 6.04
N THR A 61 -27.62 1.28 4.71
CA THR A 61 -28.01 0.21 3.79
C THR A 61 -27.07 -0.99 3.89
N GLY A 62 -25.76 -0.78 3.89
CA GLY A 62 -24.78 -1.85 4.00
C GLY A 62 -24.83 -2.57 5.35
N VAL A 63 -25.00 -1.83 6.45
CA VAL A 63 -25.15 -2.42 7.79
C VAL A 63 -26.37 -3.32 7.85
N ALA A 64 -27.53 -2.88 7.33
CA ALA A 64 -28.73 -3.70 7.27
C ALA A 64 -28.53 -5.00 6.45
N ILE A 65 -27.76 -4.94 5.35
CA ILE A 65 -27.42 -6.14 4.58
C ILE A 65 -26.58 -7.11 5.41
N LEU A 66 -25.59 -6.61 6.17
CA LEU A 66 -24.76 -7.46 7.02
C LEU A 66 -25.52 -8.11 8.19
N GLU A 67 -26.68 -7.58 8.60
CA GLU A 67 -27.54 -8.25 9.59
C GLU A 67 -28.10 -9.57 9.06
N THR A 68 -28.40 -9.63 7.76
CA THR A 68 -28.93 -10.84 7.09
C THR A 68 -27.84 -11.68 6.41
N GLU A 69 -26.78 -11.02 5.95
CA GLU A 69 -25.68 -11.60 5.17
C GLU A 69 -24.31 -11.15 5.76
N PRO A 70 -23.93 -11.66 6.95
CA PRO A 70 -22.79 -11.14 7.71
C PRO A 70 -21.43 -11.30 7.01
N ASP A 71 -21.34 -12.19 6.03
CA ASP A 71 -20.13 -12.53 5.29
C ASP A 71 -20.18 -12.01 3.84
N ASN A 72 -21.07 -11.06 3.54
CA ASN A 72 -21.13 -10.43 2.22
C ASN A 72 -19.86 -9.59 1.97
N LEU A 73 -18.89 -10.20 1.28
CA LEU A 73 -17.59 -9.61 0.97
C LEU A 73 -17.70 -8.24 0.28
N GLY A 74 -18.65 -8.07 -0.65
CA GLY A 74 -18.83 -6.81 -1.37
C GLY A 74 -19.25 -5.67 -0.44
N VAL A 75 -20.17 -5.95 0.48
CA VAL A 75 -20.63 -4.98 1.48
C VAL A 75 -19.55 -4.70 2.53
N LEU A 76 -18.86 -5.72 3.03
CA LEU A 76 -17.73 -5.55 3.98
C LEU A 76 -16.66 -4.62 3.40
N GLN A 77 -16.25 -4.85 2.16
CA GLN A 77 -15.27 -4.00 1.48
C GLN A 77 -15.79 -2.57 1.28
N SER A 78 -17.05 -2.42 0.84
CA SER A 78 -17.63 -1.09 0.58
C SER A 78 -17.76 -0.28 1.88
N LEU A 79 -18.20 -0.91 2.96
CA LEU A 79 -18.28 -0.26 4.28
C LEU A 79 -16.90 0.13 4.80
N ALA A 80 -15.86 -0.70 4.58
CA ALA A 80 -14.50 -0.31 4.95
C ALA A 80 -14.06 1.00 4.26
N VAL A 81 -14.26 1.10 2.94
CA VAL A 81 -13.88 2.28 2.15
C VAL A 81 -14.71 3.51 2.53
N ILE A 82 -16.02 3.35 2.75
CA ILE A 82 -16.88 4.48 3.16
C ILE A 82 -16.49 4.98 4.55
N GLN A 83 -16.27 4.08 5.52
CA GLN A 83 -15.83 4.47 6.86
C GLN A 83 -14.46 5.13 6.84
N GLU A 84 -13.52 4.65 6.02
CA GLU A 84 -12.23 5.33 5.81
C GLU A 84 -12.44 6.75 5.27
N SER A 85 -13.31 6.91 4.28
CA SER A 85 -13.62 8.21 3.66
C SER A 85 -14.31 9.18 4.63
N LEU A 86 -15.04 8.65 5.62
CA LEU A 86 -15.66 9.43 6.69
C LEU A 86 -14.68 9.77 7.82
N GLY A 87 -13.46 9.23 7.79
CA GLY A 87 -12.47 9.40 8.85
C GLY A 87 -12.63 8.43 10.01
N GLU A 88 -13.48 7.39 9.91
CA GLU A 88 -13.74 6.41 10.97
C GLU A 88 -12.85 5.16 10.83
N TYR A 89 -11.54 5.36 10.96
CA TYR A 89 -10.52 4.36 10.62
C TYR A 89 -10.59 3.06 11.43
N ALA A 90 -10.88 3.14 12.73
CA ALA A 90 -11.02 1.95 13.56
C ALA A 90 -12.18 1.06 13.09
N ILE A 91 -13.29 1.67 12.65
CA ILE A 91 -14.43 0.94 12.10
C ILE A 91 -14.09 0.38 10.73
N ALA A 92 -13.46 1.18 9.87
CA ALA A 92 -12.99 0.76 8.55
C ALA A 92 -12.09 -0.48 8.64
N ARG A 93 -11.12 -0.45 9.56
CA ARG A 93 -10.18 -1.56 9.80
C ARG A 93 -10.90 -2.84 10.20
N ARG A 94 -11.91 -2.76 11.06
CA ARG A 94 -12.69 -3.95 11.47
C ARG A 94 -13.43 -4.59 10.30
N TYR A 95 -14.00 -3.79 9.40
CA TYR A 95 -14.68 -4.32 8.21
C TYR A 95 -13.71 -5.02 7.26
N ILE A 96 -12.54 -4.44 7.00
CA ILE A 96 -11.56 -5.08 6.12
C ILE A 96 -10.91 -6.30 6.77
N GLU A 97 -10.66 -6.29 8.08
CA GLU A 97 -10.18 -7.48 8.80
C GLU A 97 -11.20 -8.62 8.73
N ARG A 98 -12.50 -8.33 8.91
CA ARG A 98 -13.56 -9.34 8.73
C ARG A 98 -13.62 -9.87 7.29
N TYR A 99 -13.47 -9.01 6.29
CA TYR A 99 -13.35 -9.44 4.89
C TYR A 99 -12.20 -10.44 4.72
N MET A 100 -11.04 -10.15 5.31
CA MET A 100 -9.83 -10.94 5.16
C MET A 100 -9.86 -12.27 5.93
N GLU A 101 -10.64 -12.36 7.01
CA GLU A 101 -10.94 -13.66 7.66
C GLU A 101 -11.62 -14.64 6.69
N ILE A 102 -12.38 -14.13 5.73
CA ILE A 102 -13.11 -14.92 4.74
C ILE A 102 -12.29 -15.08 3.46
N ASN A 103 -11.62 -14.01 2.98
CA ASN A 103 -10.85 -14.00 1.75
C ASN A 103 -9.53 -13.21 1.86
N ALA A 104 -8.49 -13.87 2.37
CA ALA A 104 -7.15 -13.29 2.49
C ALA A 104 -6.34 -13.26 1.18
N MET A 105 -6.84 -13.83 0.07
CA MET A 105 -6.11 -13.90 -1.22
C MET A 105 -6.49 -12.76 -2.19
N ASN A 106 -7.21 -11.74 -1.72
CA ASN A 106 -7.57 -10.58 -2.53
C ASN A 106 -6.54 -9.44 -2.37
N PRO A 107 -5.76 -9.08 -3.41
CA PRO A 107 -4.76 -8.00 -3.33
C PRO A 107 -5.36 -6.63 -3.01
N ALA A 108 -6.56 -6.32 -3.50
CA ALA A 108 -7.22 -5.03 -3.24
C ALA A 108 -7.58 -4.86 -1.76
N SER A 109 -7.96 -5.94 -1.08
CA SER A 109 -8.23 -5.90 0.37
C SER A 109 -6.97 -5.57 1.20
N TRP A 110 -5.81 -6.09 0.79
CA TRP A 110 -4.53 -5.74 1.39
C TRP A 110 -4.15 -4.28 1.11
N THR A 111 -4.42 -3.76 -0.09
CA THR A 111 -4.21 -2.34 -0.38
C THR A 111 -5.11 -1.45 0.50
N ILE A 112 -6.39 -1.80 0.65
CA ILE A 112 -7.33 -1.06 1.51
C ILE A 112 -6.87 -1.09 2.97
N LEU A 113 -6.43 -2.25 3.48
CA LEU A 113 -5.86 -2.34 4.82
C LEU A 113 -4.62 -1.44 4.96
N GLY A 114 -3.76 -1.40 3.94
CA GLY A 114 -2.58 -0.55 3.93
C GLY A 114 -2.94 0.94 3.99
N ASP A 115 -3.93 1.37 3.22
CA ASP A 115 -4.43 2.75 3.20
C ASP A 115 -5.03 3.15 4.55
N ILE A 116 -5.90 2.31 5.11
CA ILE A 116 -6.47 2.52 6.45
C ILE A 116 -5.36 2.59 7.49
N ALA A 117 -4.40 1.66 7.47
CA ALA A 117 -3.29 1.64 8.40
C ALA A 117 -2.40 2.89 8.30
N LEU A 118 -2.19 3.45 7.09
CA LEU A 118 -1.51 4.73 6.93
C LEU A 118 -2.26 5.87 7.62
N ARG A 119 -3.58 5.93 7.48
CA ARG A 119 -4.43 6.93 8.16
C ARG A 119 -4.41 6.79 9.68
N MET A 120 -4.27 5.55 10.16
CA MET A 120 -4.14 5.24 11.57
C MET A 120 -2.73 5.54 12.15
N GLU A 121 -1.78 5.95 11.31
CA GLU A 121 -0.34 6.05 11.62
C GLU A 121 0.31 4.71 12.03
N ASP A 122 -0.32 3.58 11.65
CA ASP A 122 0.21 2.24 11.83
C ASP A 122 1.10 1.87 10.63
N TYR A 123 2.23 2.57 10.52
CA TYR A 123 3.13 2.44 9.37
C TYR A 123 3.66 1.03 9.17
N LYS A 124 3.82 0.25 10.26
CA LYS A 124 4.27 -1.15 10.18
C LYS A 124 3.21 -2.05 9.55
N THR A 125 1.94 -1.92 9.96
CA THR A 125 0.85 -2.65 9.33
C THR A 125 0.66 -2.20 7.88
N ALA A 126 0.77 -0.90 7.61
CA ALA A 126 0.68 -0.38 6.24
C ALA A 126 1.73 -1.00 5.31
N GLU A 127 2.99 -1.02 5.73
CA GLU A 127 4.08 -1.64 4.99
C GLU A 127 3.81 -3.12 4.72
N ALA A 128 3.47 -3.89 5.76
CA ALA A 128 3.19 -5.32 5.63
C ALA A 128 2.02 -5.58 4.67
N ALA A 129 0.98 -4.75 4.72
CA ALA A 129 -0.19 -4.88 3.86
C ALA A 129 0.14 -4.57 2.39
N PHE A 130 0.88 -3.50 2.10
CA PHE A 130 1.31 -3.19 0.73
C PHE A 130 2.25 -4.25 0.15
N VAL A 131 3.23 -4.72 0.93
CA VAL A 131 4.11 -5.83 0.52
C VAL A 131 3.28 -7.08 0.21
N LYS A 132 2.28 -7.38 1.03
CA LYS A 132 1.41 -8.52 0.80
C LYS A 132 0.56 -8.36 -0.47
N ALA A 133 -0.01 -7.18 -0.71
CA ALA A 133 -0.76 -6.87 -1.93
C ALA A 133 0.10 -7.08 -3.19
N LEU A 134 1.33 -6.52 -3.19
CA LEU A 134 2.29 -6.66 -4.28
C LEU A 134 2.75 -8.10 -4.50
N SER A 135 2.89 -8.89 -3.43
CA SER A 135 3.25 -10.32 -3.54
C SER A 135 2.16 -11.17 -4.21
N LEU A 136 0.89 -10.72 -4.14
CA LEU A 136 -0.24 -11.40 -4.77
C LEU A 136 -0.38 -10.95 -6.24
N VAL A 137 -0.43 -9.64 -6.47
CA VAL A 137 -0.50 -9.04 -7.80
C VAL A 137 0.35 -7.77 -7.82
N PRO A 138 1.57 -7.83 -8.40
CA PRO A 138 2.39 -6.66 -8.62
C PRO A 138 1.64 -5.62 -9.44
N ASN A 139 1.65 -4.37 -8.99
CA ASN A 139 1.01 -3.27 -9.70
C ASN A 139 1.66 -1.93 -9.33
N GLU A 140 1.50 -0.95 -10.21
CA GLU A 140 2.20 0.33 -10.12
C GLU A 140 1.85 1.11 -8.86
N GLN A 141 0.55 1.23 -8.57
CA GLN A 141 0.07 1.99 -7.43
C GLN A 141 0.63 1.43 -6.11
N GLY A 142 0.69 0.11 -5.96
CA GLY A 142 1.25 -0.54 -4.79
C GLY A 142 2.73 -0.20 -4.58
N TYR A 143 3.54 -0.25 -5.64
CA TYR A 143 4.95 0.13 -5.57
C TYR A 143 5.13 1.59 -5.17
N PHE A 144 4.32 2.49 -5.73
CA PHE A 144 4.42 3.92 -5.42
C PHE A 144 4.01 4.24 -3.99
N LYS A 145 2.96 3.59 -3.48
CA LYS A 145 2.54 3.70 -2.07
C LYS A 145 3.63 3.20 -1.13
N LEU A 146 4.24 2.06 -1.44
CA LEU A 146 5.31 1.48 -0.63
C LEU A 146 6.58 2.36 -0.64
N GLU A 147 6.97 2.87 -1.81
CA GLU A 147 8.09 3.82 -1.92
C GLU A 147 7.84 5.07 -1.07
N ALA A 148 6.65 5.68 -1.18
CA ALA A 148 6.30 6.88 -0.43
C ALA A 148 6.34 6.63 1.09
N LEU A 149 5.83 5.47 1.52
CA LEU A 149 5.88 5.05 2.92
C LEU A 149 7.33 4.86 3.40
N TRP A 150 8.18 4.17 2.64
CA TRP A 150 9.58 3.96 3.01
C TRP A 150 10.35 5.26 3.12
N ARG A 151 10.21 6.15 2.13
CA ARG A 151 10.84 7.47 2.15
C ARG A 151 10.44 8.30 3.36
N ALA A 152 9.16 8.25 3.74
CA ALA A 152 8.63 9.09 4.81
C ALA A 152 8.89 8.53 6.22
N GLN A 153 8.77 7.21 6.40
CA GLN A 153 8.66 6.60 7.72
C GLN A 153 9.72 5.55 8.03
N PHE A 154 10.46 5.06 7.02
CA PHE A 154 11.43 3.98 7.19
C PHE A 154 12.78 4.30 6.52
N PRO A 155 13.63 5.12 7.16
CA PRO A 155 14.95 5.46 6.62
C PRO A 155 15.81 4.24 6.27
N ASP A 156 15.72 3.19 7.08
CA ASP A 156 16.46 1.94 6.85
C ASP A 156 16.01 1.21 5.57
N ARG A 157 14.78 1.44 5.11
CA ARG A 157 14.21 0.85 3.88
C ARG A 157 14.47 1.69 2.64
N TYR A 158 15.04 2.89 2.79
CA TYR A 158 15.34 3.76 1.65
C TYR A 158 16.31 3.12 0.66
N ALA A 159 17.28 2.34 1.15
CA ALA A 159 18.23 1.59 0.33
C ALA A 159 17.56 0.44 -0.46
N ASP A 160 16.42 -0.09 0.01
CA ASP A 160 15.71 -1.19 -0.65
C ASP A 160 14.91 -0.72 -1.88
N ILE A 161 14.71 0.59 -2.06
CA ILE A 161 13.95 1.16 -3.18
C ILE A 161 14.56 0.77 -4.53
N GLU A 162 15.90 0.76 -4.63
CA GLU A 162 16.61 0.31 -5.84
C GLU A 162 16.23 -1.12 -6.20
N THR A 163 16.38 -2.03 -5.23
CA THR A 163 16.10 -3.46 -5.44
C THR A 163 14.62 -3.69 -5.77
N MET A 164 13.72 -3.00 -5.07
CA MET A 164 12.27 -3.07 -5.32
C MET A 164 11.92 -2.71 -6.76
N TYR A 165 12.46 -1.62 -7.30
CA TYR A 165 12.18 -1.23 -8.69
C TYR A 165 12.92 -2.09 -9.72
N GLN A 166 14.13 -2.56 -9.42
CA GLN A 166 14.83 -3.52 -10.28
C GLN A 166 14.03 -4.81 -10.44
N GLU A 167 13.44 -5.33 -9.36
CA GLU A 167 12.55 -6.50 -9.39
C GLU A 167 11.25 -6.20 -10.15
N ALA A 168 10.61 -5.03 -9.89
CA ALA A 168 9.40 -4.62 -10.61
C ALA A 168 9.62 -4.57 -12.13
N ILE A 169 10.76 -4.01 -12.58
CA ILE A 169 11.15 -3.97 -13.99
C ILE A 169 11.38 -5.38 -14.55
N GLN A 170 11.94 -6.31 -13.77
CA GLN A 170 12.12 -7.68 -14.24
C GLN A 170 10.80 -8.43 -14.42
N LEU A 171 9.83 -8.20 -13.53
CA LEU A 171 8.51 -8.83 -13.52
C LEU A 171 7.58 -8.25 -14.60
N ASP A 172 7.60 -6.94 -14.79
CA ASP A 172 6.77 -6.22 -15.77
C ASP A 172 7.67 -5.30 -16.64
N ARG A 173 8.41 -5.93 -17.56
CA ARG A 173 9.47 -5.33 -18.41
C ARG A 173 9.02 -4.18 -19.32
N GLN A 174 7.77 -3.73 -19.26
CA GLN A 174 7.20 -2.76 -20.19
C GLN A 174 6.44 -1.62 -19.50
N ARG A 175 6.79 -1.30 -18.25
CA ARG A 175 6.29 -0.10 -17.56
C ARG A 175 7.41 0.93 -17.45
N PRO A 176 7.44 1.94 -18.34
CA PRO A 176 8.42 3.02 -18.27
C PRO A 176 8.42 3.74 -16.93
N SER A 177 7.26 3.83 -16.27
CA SER A 177 7.10 4.47 -14.97
C SER A 177 8.01 3.90 -13.88
N TYR A 178 8.28 2.59 -13.86
CA TYR A 178 9.24 1.99 -12.94
C TYR A 178 10.68 2.43 -13.26
N MET A 179 11.01 2.55 -14.55
CA MET A 179 12.31 3.05 -14.97
C MET A 179 12.47 4.54 -14.64
N THR A 180 11.41 5.34 -14.78
CA THR A 180 11.38 6.75 -14.37
C THR A 180 11.61 6.88 -12.87
N ARG A 181 10.92 6.09 -12.05
CA ARG A 181 11.10 6.08 -10.59
C ARG A 181 12.53 5.70 -10.19
N LEU A 182 13.07 4.64 -10.79
CA LEU A 182 14.43 4.17 -10.52
C LEU A 182 15.49 5.17 -10.99
N ALA A 183 15.31 5.79 -12.17
CA ALA A 183 16.20 6.83 -12.68
C ALA A 183 16.25 8.04 -11.74
N ARG A 184 15.09 8.51 -11.27
CA ARG A 184 15.00 9.60 -10.30
C ARG A 184 15.64 9.23 -8.97
N TRP A 185 15.44 8.00 -8.50
CA TRP A 185 16.13 7.51 -7.30
C TRP A 185 17.65 7.51 -7.49
N TYR A 186 18.19 7.06 -8.63
CA TYR A 186 19.63 7.16 -8.90
C TYR A 186 20.14 8.60 -8.95
N ALA A 187 19.38 9.51 -9.57
CA ALA A 187 19.73 10.93 -9.62
C ALA A 187 19.81 11.55 -8.21
N GLU A 188 18.88 11.21 -7.31
CA GLU A 188 18.94 11.62 -5.90
C GLU A 188 20.19 11.11 -5.18
N GLN A 189 20.74 9.97 -5.61
CA GLN A 189 21.98 9.39 -5.08
C GLN A 189 23.23 9.88 -5.83
N GLU A 190 23.11 10.87 -6.73
CA GLU A 190 24.16 11.36 -7.62
C GLU A 190 24.79 10.26 -8.51
N ARG A 191 24.06 9.16 -8.72
CA ARG A 191 24.43 8.04 -9.60
C ARG A 191 23.98 8.37 -11.03
N TRP A 192 24.62 9.39 -11.59
CA TRP A 192 24.18 10.04 -12.84
C TRP A 192 24.19 9.11 -14.05
N GLN A 193 25.14 8.18 -14.13
CA GLN A 193 25.23 7.26 -15.26
C GLN A 193 24.04 6.31 -15.28
N GLU A 194 23.71 5.68 -14.15
CA GLU A 194 22.55 4.79 -14.06
C GLU A 194 21.23 5.55 -14.28
N ALA A 195 21.13 6.79 -13.77
CA ALA A 195 19.98 7.65 -14.03
C ALA A 195 19.78 7.92 -15.54
N VAL A 196 20.86 8.23 -16.26
CA VAL A 196 20.84 8.42 -17.72
C VAL A 196 20.44 7.13 -18.44
N ASP A 197 21.00 5.99 -18.05
CA ASP A 197 20.76 4.71 -18.72
C ASP A 197 19.27 4.32 -18.68
N HIS A 198 18.62 4.48 -17.52
CA HIS A 198 17.18 4.21 -17.39
C HIS A 198 16.32 5.28 -18.07
N MET A 199 16.61 6.56 -17.87
CA MET A 199 15.81 7.65 -18.45
C MET A 199 15.92 7.71 -19.98
N ALA A 200 17.06 7.29 -20.55
CA ALA A 200 17.21 7.18 -22.00
C ALA A 200 16.29 6.11 -22.61
N ILE A 201 16.00 5.02 -21.88
CA ILE A 201 15.04 4.01 -22.31
C ILE A 201 13.62 4.58 -22.23
N VAL A 202 13.28 5.28 -21.14
CA VAL A 202 11.97 5.96 -21.00
C VAL A 202 11.74 6.92 -22.16
N ALA A 203 12.71 7.77 -22.49
CA ALA A 203 12.63 8.71 -23.61
C ALA A 203 12.43 8.03 -24.98
N GLN A 204 12.92 6.80 -25.16
CA GLN A 204 12.69 6.02 -26.38
C GLN A 204 11.28 5.41 -26.41
N LEU A 205 10.79 4.94 -25.27
CA LEU A 205 9.47 4.32 -25.15
C LEU A 205 8.33 5.35 -25.17
N GLN A 206 8.59 6.55 -24.64
CA GLN A 206 7.63 7.63 -24.48
C GLN A 206 8.26 8.98 -24.87
N PRO A 207 8.51 9.19 -26.18
CA PRO A 207 9.18 10.41 -26.65
C PRO A 207 8.38 11.70 -26.39
N ASP A 208 7.06 11.57 -26.25
CA ASP A 208 6.14 12.70 -26.04
C ASP A 208 5.79 12.92 -24.55
N GLU A 209 6.36 12.12 -23.63
CA GLU A 209 6.10 12.33 -22.21
C GLU A 209 6.79 13.60 -21.70
N THR A 210 5.97 14.54 -21.23
CA THR A 210 6.43 15.82 -20.69
C THR A 210 7.43 15.61 -19.55
N GLY A 211 8.56 16.31 -19.62
CA GLY A 211 9.58 16.31 -18.58
C GLY A 211 10.69 15.28 -18.76
N VAL A 212 10.43 14.14 -19.41
CA VAL A 212 11.43 13.06 -19.60
C VAL A 212 12.67 13.56 -20.36
N ALA A 213 12.49 14.28 -21.47
CA ALA A 213 13.62 14.81 -22.24
C ALA A 213 14.42 15.87 -21.46
N THR A 214 13.74 16.66 -20.62
CA THR A 214 14.36 17.67 -19.77
C THR A 214 15.19 17.01 -18.67
N GLU A 215 14.62 16.05 -17.93
CA GLU A 215 15.32 15.27 -16.89
C GLU A 215 16.52 14.52 -17.49
N LEU A 216 16.37 13.90 -18.68
CA LEU A 216 17.49 13.23 -19.34
C LEU A 216 18.64 14.19 -19.72
N ALA A 217 18.31 15.40 -20.20
CA ALA A 217 19.31 16.40 -20.52
C ALA A 217 20.02 16.93 -19.27
N GLU A 218 19.28 17.12 -18.17
CA GLU A 218 19.79 17.47 -16.86
C GLU A 218 20.78 16.41 -16.36
N TYR A 219 20.38 15.14 -16.32
CA TYR A 219 21.25 14.05 -15.83
C TYR A 219 22.54 13.94 -16.66
N LYS A 220 22.46 14.09 -17.99
CA LYS A 220 23.64 14.11 -18.87
C LYS A 220 24.58 15.28 -18.62
N SER A 221 24.10 16.39 -18.06
CA SER A 221 24.94 17.56 -17.78
C SER A 221 25.92 17.31 -16.62
N HIS A 222 25.58 16.40 -15.70
CA HIS A 222 26.43 16.00 -14.57
C HIS A 222 27.55 15.01 -14.93
N LEU A 223 27.56 14.47 -16.15
CA LEU A 223 28.58 13.53 -16.65
C LEU A 223 29.73 14.21 -17.44
N LYS A 224 29.69 15.54 -17.56
CA LYS A 224 30.63 16.33 -18.38
C LYS A 224 31.86 16.81 -17.63
#